data_AF-A0A7C7EES6-F1
#
_entry.id   AF-A0A7C7EES6-F1
#
_cell.length_a   1.000
_cell.length_b   1.000
_cell.length_c   1.000
_cell.angle_alpha   90.00
_cell.angle_beta   90.00
_cell.angle_gamma   90.00
#
_symmetry.space_group_name_H-M   'P 1'
#
loop_
_entity.id
_entity.type
_entity.pdbx_description
1 polymer ?
#
loop_
_entity_poly.entity_id
_entity_poly.type
_entity_poly.pdbx_seq_one_letter_code
_entity_poly.pdbx_strand_id
1 'polypeptide(L)'
;MGKLFMSVLNMSITASYVMLIIFIIRLMLKKAPKVISYALWSVAAFRLLIPFSFKSIFSLMPRRTIAVPISNEIIYQQSLQIDNGFRVLDTFTNESLNAPHANAGISSFQIFIEFGAYIWMLGIIILLVYSLVSVLVLRRQLKAAQLIEKNIFEARNLKTPFVLGAIRPKIYLPAGLNNDEKSYILLHEQTHIRRKDHIIKMLAFFVLCIHWFNPLVWAAYLFMSIDMELSCDERVLKEMDGEIKKPYANSLLSLAAGRHILNGSPIAFGEGNVKWRIKNVLNYKKPAFWVSLLSVFLAAAIGIGLLANPQDKGSFDNINNDNDSKPSVQTEPAKSGSKETVDRTDLDNGNFLDNFSEIDNYIKDYTLDVSYDEDLALGERTYIVHGAYDLDGDGEEDKINAVLVPNNGAGSFIEVNGMKVTLELENPTGLVSIIDLDSRDNYTEVAVFDNGPSEDPVFTFLRYDGSKLYPIGTIDRYALMDGQGKFISWFHLANNFKPKIFSAWGEFKNNEYIITNHDVDQYIGKTYEVDGTGFFVPLDFNPEDYFEYVVWDSENLREFKSTKIKLLDIHMRQDDRTLNWFYVELPDGEKGLLYFWIGD
;
A
#
# COMPACT_ATOMS: atom_id res chain seq x y z
N MET A 1 3.42 -23.02 18.29
CA MET A 1 2.88 -21.65 18.52
C MET A 1 2.60 -20.93 17.20
N GLY A 2 3.16 -21.44 16.09
CA GLY A 2 2.98 -20.90 14.74
C GLY A 2 1.53 -20.70 14.30
N LYS A 3 0.64 -21.68 14.52
CA LYS A 3 -0.79 -21.59 14.12
C LYS A 3 -1.50 -20.34 14.68
N LEU A 4 -1.20 -20.00 15.93
CA LEU A 4 -1.82 -18.86 16.61
C LEU A 4 -1.22 -17.55 16.09
N PHE A 5 0.10 -17.51 15.87
CA PHE A 5 0.78 -16.39 15.23
C PHE A 5 0.23 -16.11 13.81
N MET A 6 0.02 -17.14 13.00
CA MET A 6 -0.55 -17.01 11.66
C MET A 6 -1.98 -16.47 11.66
N SER A 7 -2.81 -16.92 12.61
CA SER A 7 -4.15 -16.37 12.78
C SER A 7 -4.12 -14.88 13.12
N VAL A 8 -3.23 -14.47 14.04
CA VAL A 8 -3.02 -13.07 14.43
C VAL A 8 -2.47 -12.23 13.26
N LEU A 9 -1.59 -12.79 12.44
CA LEU A 9 -1.05 -12.13 11.26
C LEU A 9 -2.17 -11.81 10.24
N ASN A 10 -3.02 -12.79 9.94
CA ASN A 10 -4.16 -12.61 9.03
C ASN A 10 -5.18 -11.59 9.57
N MET A 11 -5.44 -11.59 10.87
CA MET A 11 -6.24 -10.54 11.53
C MET A 11 -5.63 -9.15 11.38
N SER A 12 -4.30 -9.04 11.57
CA SER A 12 -3.56 -7.79 11.39
C SER A 12 -3.71 -7.23 9.97
N ILE A 13 -3.57 -8.08 8.95
CA ILE A 13 -3.65 -7.68 7.54
C ILE A 13 -5.07 -7.22 7.21
N THR A 14 -6.09 -8.02 7.54
CA THR A 14 -7.49 -7.66 7.27
C THR A 14 -7.92 -6.38 8.00
N ALA A 15 -7.49 -6.19 9.26
CA ALA A 15 -7.75 -4.96 10.00
C ALA A 15 -7.02 -3.73 9.42
N SER A 16 -5.90 -3.91 8.70
CA SER A 16 -5.14 -2.83 8.09
C SER A 16 -5.95 -2.06 7.05
N TYR A 17 -6.68 -2.78 6.19
CA TYR A 17 -7.60 -2.17 5.22
C TYR A 17 -8.70 -1.36 5.92
N VAL A 18 -9.27 -1.89 7.00
CA VAL A 18 -10.29 -1.20 7.80
C VAL A 18 -9.72 0.09 8.42
N MET A 19 -8.49 0.05 8.95
CA MET A 19 -7.84 1.22 9.53
C MET A 19 -7.57 2.31 8.48
N LEU A 20 -7.11 1.94 7.27
CA LEU A 20 -6.93 2.88 6.16
C LEU A 20 -8.23 3.60 5.79
N ILE A 21 -9.32 2.84 5.67
CA ILE A 21 -10.65 3.40 5.38
C ILE A 21 -11.10 4.34 6.51
N ILE A 22 -10.90 3.95 7.78
CA ILE A 22 -11.20 4.82 8.93
C ILE A 22 -10.37 6.11 8.87
N PHE A 23 -9.09 6.06 8.51
CA PHE A 23 -8.26 7.26 8.37
C PHE A 23 -8.85 8.24 7.35
N ILE A 24 -9.29 7.75 6.19
CA ILE A 24 -9.92 8.57 5.14
C ILE A 24 -11.24 9.15 5.63
N ILE A 25 -12.11 8.33 6.22
CA ILE A 25 -13.43 8.77 6.72
C ILE A 25 -13.28 9.85 7.80
N ARG A 26 -12.28 9.74 8.67
CA ARG A 26 -11.98 10.76 9.69
C ARG A 26 -11.69 12.13 9.07
N LEU A 27 -11.10 12.18 7.87
CA LEU A 27 -10.88 13.44 7.15
C LEU A 27 -12.19 14.05 6.65
N MET A 28 -13.18 13.23 6.30
CA MET A 28 -14.51 13.67 5.86
C MET A 28 -15.40 14.07 7.04
N LEU A 29 -15.25 13.43 8.20
CA LEU A 29 -16.01 13.68 9.43
C LEU A 29 -15.48 14.88 10.25
N LYS A 30 -14.71 15.80 9.64
CA LYS A 30 -14.16 16.98 10.34
C LYS A 30 -15.23 17.84 11.03
N LYS A 31 -16.44 17.93 10.45
CA LYS A 31 -17.59 18.70 10.95
C LYS A 31 -18.55 17.89 11.84
N ALA A 32 -18.34 16.58 11.97
CA ALA A 32 -19.20 15.70 12.77
C ALA A 32 -18.74 15.67 14.25
N PRO A 33 -19.64 15.29 15.18
CA PRO A 33 -19.27 15.02 16.57
C PRO A 33 -18.09 14.03 16.66
N LYS A 34 -17.06 14.35 17.45
CA LYS A 34 -15.85 13.53 17.56
C LYS A 34 -16.10 12.17 18.21
N VAL A 35 -17.21 12.03 18.93
CA VAL A 35 -17.67 10.73 19.44
C VAL A 35 -17.88 9.71 18.32
N ILE A 36 -18.24 10.14 17.11
CA ILE A 36 -18.45 9.25 15.96
C ILE A 36 -17.11 8.73 15.45
N SER A 37 -16.13 9.61 15.26
CA SER A 37 -14.76 9.22 14.90
C SER A 37 -14.15 8.29 15.96
N TYR A 38 -14.37 8.59 17.24
CA TYR A 38 -13.95 7.71 18.33
C TYR A 38 -14.63 6.34 18.27
N ALA A 39 -15.96 6.30 18.02
CA ALA A 39 -16.71 5.05 17.94
C ALA A 39 -16.29 4.17 16.75
N LEU A 40 -15.89 4.75 15.61
CA LEU A 40 -15.44 3.99 14.43
C LEU A 40 -14.24 3.09 14.73
N TRP A 41 -13.37 3.46 15.68
CA TRP A 41 -12.25 2.62 16.10
C TRP A 41 -12.68 1.28 16.71
N SER A 42 -13.92 1.16 17.20
CA SER A 42 -14.47 -0.13 17.66
C SER A 42 -14.54 -1.17 16.54
N VAL A 43 -14.70 -0.74 15.27
CA VAL A 43 -14.73 -1.63 14.10
C VAL A 43 -13.34 -2.23 13.85
N ALA A 44 -12.29 -1.40 13.93
CA ALA A 44 -10.91 -1.88 13.84
C ALA A 44 -10.57 -2.81 15.02
N ALA A 45 -10.97 -2.44 16.25
CA ALA A 45 -10.76 -3.27 17.43
C ALA A 45 -11.47 -4.63 17.33
N PHE A 46 -12.70 -4.67 16.79
CA PHE A 46 -13.42 -5.91 16.53
C PHE A 46 -12.63 -6.83 15.60
N ARG A 47 -12.12 -6.31 14.48
CA ARG A 47 -11.35 -7.09 13.49
C ARG A 47 -10.00 -7.59 14.01
N LEU A 48 -9.37 -6.83 14.90
CA LEU A 48 -8.11 -7.25 15.55
C LEU A 48 -8.33 -8.29 16.64
N LEU A 49 -9.47 -8.28 17.33
CA LEU A 49 -9.74 -9.18 18.47
C LEU A 49 -10.50 -10.45 18.12
N ILE A 50 -11.37 -10.40 17.11
CA ILE A 50 -12.35 -11.46 16.84
C ILE A 50 -11.96 -12.22 15.57
N PRO A 51 -11.62 -13.53 15.68
CA PRO A 51 -11.24 -14.37 14.54
C PRO A 51 -12.38 -14.72 13.60
N PHE A 52 -13.60 -14.27 13.91
CA PHE A 52 -14.80 -14.58 13.15
C PHE A 52 -15.16 -13.44 12.21
N SER A 53 -15.35 -13.77 10.94
CA SER A 53 -15.86 -12.87 9.90
C SER A 53 -17.21 -13.38 9.39
N PHE A 54 -18.21 -12.50 9.31
CA PHE A 54 -19.52 -12.83 8.74
C PHE A 54 -19.51 -12.59 7.23
N LYS A 55 -19.99 -13.53 6.41
CA LYS A 55 -20.09 -13.34 4.95
C LYS A 55 -21.32 -12.48 4.59
N SER A 56 -21.17 -11.46 3.74
CA SER A 56 -22.26 -10.59 3.28
C SER A 56 -22.03 -10.09 1.85
N ILE A 57 -23.13 -9.88 1.12
CA ILE A 57 -23.16 -9.30 -0.23
C ILE A 57 -22.80 -7.80 -0.20
N PHE A 58 -23.01 -7.14 0.95
CA PHE A 58 -22.74 -5.71 1.16
C PHE A 58 -21.34 -5.44 1.74
N SER A 59 -20.43 -6.40 1.66
CA SER A 59 -19.07 -6.22 2.17
C SER A 59 -18.30 -5.17 1.37
N LEU A 60 -17.66 -4.23 2.07
CA LEU A 60 -16.75 -3.23 1.51
C LEU A 60 -15.29 -3.72 1.47
N MET A 61 -15.01 -4.93 1.98
CA MET A 61 -13.72 -5.61 1.82
C MET A 61 -13.50 -6.02 0.35
N PRO A 62 -12.27 -5.94 -0.20
CA PRO A 62 -11.99 -6.34 -1.58
C PRO A 62 -12.27 -7.84 -1.80
N ARG A 63 -13.03 -8.17 -2.86
CA ARG A 63 -13.55 -9.53 -3.14
C ARG A 63 -12.48 -10.61 -3.35
N ARG A 64 -11.29 -10.25 -3.80
CA ARG A 64 -10.20 -11.20 -4.09
C ARG A 64 -9.09 -11.22 -3.03
N THR A 65 -9.28 -10.60 -1.85
CA THR A 65 -8.23 -10.48 -0.81
C THR A 65 -8.59 -11.10 0.54
N ILE A 66 -9.74 -11.79 0.68
CA ILE A 66 -9.89 -12.68 1.83
C ILE A 66 -8.96 -13.85 1.56
N ALA A 67 -7.77 -13.73 2.13
CA ALA A 67 -6.84 -14.79 2.42
C ALA A 67 -7.58 -16.13 2.50
N VAL A 68 -7.19 -17.08 1.65
CA VAL A 68 -7.20 -18.47 2.09
C VAL A 68 -6.56 -18.41 3.48
N PRO A 69 -7.28 -18.71 4.58
CA PRO A 69 -6.69 -18.63 5.89
C PRO A 69 -5.54 -19.61 5.85
N ILE A 70 -4.28 -19.13 5.84
CA ILE A 70 -3.06 -19.94 5.69
C ILE A 70 -3.28 -21.27 6.43
N SER A 71 -3.56 -22.30 5.63
CA SER A 71 -4.39 -23.41 6.10
C SER A 71 -3.55 -24.23 7.05
N ASN A 72 -3.98 -24.31 8.32
CA ASN A 72 -3.32 -25.15 9.32
C ASN A 72 -3.24 -26.64 8.91
N GLU A 73 -4.01 -27.05 7.89
CA GLU A 73 -4.06 -28.41 7.34
C GLU A 73 -2.91 -28.70 6.36
N ILE A 74 -2.43 -27.71 5.59
CA ILE A 74 -1.30 -27.89 4.65
C ILE A 74 0.02 -28.09 5.43
N ILE A 75 0.13 -27.53 6.63
CA ILE A 75 1.36 -27.54 7.45
C ILE A 75 1.56 -28.85 8.23
N TYR A 76 0.52 -29.68 8.41
CA TYR A 76 0.57 -30.89 9.26
C TYR A 76 0.24 -32.21 8.54
N GLN A 77 -0.08 -32.17 7.25
CA GLN A 77 -0.37 -33.40 6.50
C GLN A 77 0.92 -34.01 5.97
N GLN A 78 1.36 -35.05 6.67
CA GLN A 78 2.42 -35.94 6.24
C GLN A 78 1.90 -36.78 5.06
N SER A 79 2.73 -36.87 4.00
CA SER A 79 2.53 -37.54 2.69
C SER A 79 1.69 -36.78 1.65
N LEU A 80 2.33 -35.86 0.93
CA LEU A 80 2.09 -35.74 -0.50
C LEU A 80 2.67 -37.01 -1.16
N GLN A 81 1.82 -38.00 -1.42
CA GLN A 81 2.12 -38.90 -2.53
C GLN A 81 1.97 -38.04 -3.79
N ILE A 82 3.09 -37.76 -4.42
CA ILE A 82 3.14 -37.20 -5.76
C ILE A 82 2.61 -38.30 -6.68
N ASP A 83 1.31 -38.29 -6.96
CA ASP A 83 0.77 -38.99 -8.12
C ASP A 83 1.08 -38.11 -9.33
N ASN A 84 2.28 -38.31 -9.88
CA ASN A 84 2.64 -37.71 -11.15
C ASN A 84 1.70 -38.28 -12.21
N GLY A 85 0.78 -37.45 -12.70
CA GLY A 85 -0.03 -37.70 -13.88
C GLY A 85 0.85 -37.80 -15.13
N PHE A 86 1.60 -38.88 -15.28
CA PHE A 86 2.31 -39.30 -16.48
C PHE A 86 2.27 -40.84 -16.55
N ARG A 87 1.21 -41.42 -17.12
CA ARG A 87 1.12 -42.87 -17.39
C ARG A 87 1.81 -43.28 -18.71
N VAL A 88 2.85 -42.59 -19.12
CA VAL A 88 3.63 -42.94 -20.32
C VAL A 88 5.10 -42.57 -20.10
N LEU A 89 5.83 -43.33 -19.28
CA LEU A 89 7.20 -43.83 -19.59
C LEU A 89 7.81 -44.74 -18.48
N ASP A 90 7.03 -45.49 -17.70
CA ASP A 90 7.58 -46.42 -16.71
C ASP A 90 7.95 -47.78 -17.32
N THR A 91 8.92 -47.81 -18.23
CA THR A 91 9.56 -49.08 -18.65
C THR A 91 11.08 -49.02 -18.68
N PHE A 92 11.70 -47.87 -18.42
CA PHE A 92 13.15 -47.78 -18.35
C PHE A 92 13.55 -46.90 -17.19
N THR A 93 13.79 -47.51 -16.03
CA THR A 93 14.66 -47.08 -14.90
C THR A 93 14.13 -47.60 -13.55
N ASN A 94 13.95 -48.91 -13.41
CA ASN A 94 13.75 -49.56 -12.11
C ASN A 94 14.87 -50.57 -11.85
N GLU A 95 16.11 -50.08 -11.80
CA GLU A 95 17.25 -50.79 -11.19
C GLU A 95 18.32 -49.76 -10.83
N SER A 96 18.14 -49.04 -9.71
CA SER A 96 19.21 -48.82 -8.73
C SER A 96 18.76 -47.86 -7.62
N LEU A 97 19.14 -48.24 -6.40
CA LEU A 97 19.16 -47.46 -5.16
C LEU A 97 17.97 -47.62 -4.21
N ASN A 98 18.00 -48.76 -3.53
CA ASN A 98 17.68 -48.81 -2.10
C ASN A 98 18.60 -47.82 -1.35
N ALA A 99 18.04 -46.72 -0.86
CA ALA A 99 18.64 -45.88 0.18
C ALA A 99 17.59 -45.65 1.29
N PRO A 100 18.01 -45.61 2.57
CA PRO A 100 17.15 -45.81 3.73
C PRO A 100 16.25 -44.60 3.99
N HIS A 101 15.10 -44.86 4.62
CA HIS A 101 14.15 -43.86 5.13
C HIS A 101 14.86 -42.62 5.70
N ALA A 102 14.84 -41.52 4.95
CA ALA A 102 15.28 -40.23 5.44
C ALA A 102 14.28 -39.75 6.51
N ASN A 103 14.81 -39.53 7.70
CA ASN A 103 14.10 -38.99 8.86
C ASN A 103 13.27 -37.77 8.46
N ALA A 104 12.05 -37.68 9.02
CA ALA A 104 11.15 -36.54 8.87
C ALA A 104 11.86 -35.23 9.24
N GLY A 105 12.37 -34.54 8.23
CA GLY A 105 12.91 -33.19 8.35
C GLY A 105 11.75 -32.21 8.47
N ILE A 106 11.75 -31.41 9.54
CA ILE A 106 10.85 -30.27 9.71
C ILE A 106 11.06 -29.34 8.50
N SER A 107 10.00 -28.99 7.76
CA SER A 107 10.06 -28.04 6.65
C SER A 107 10.75 -26.73 7.10
N SER A 108 11.68 -26.21 6.30
CA SER A 108 12.39 -24.95 6.59
C SER A 108 11.44 -23.78 6.89
N PHE A 109 10.28 -23.76 6.24
CA PHE A 109 9.22 -22.77 6.46
C PHE A 109 8.55 -22.93 7.84
N GLN A 110 8.33 -24.16 8.30
CA GLN A 110 7.78 -24.45 9.63
C GLN A 110 8.73 -23.98 10.74
N ILE A 111 10.04 -24.05 10.52
CA ILE A 111 11.06 -23.52 11.43
C ILE A 111 10.97 -21.99 11.50
N PHE A 112 10.83 -21.31 10.36
CA PHE A 112 10.71 -19.85 10.31
C PHE A 112 9.44 -19.35 11.01
N ILE A 113 8.29 -19.99 10.79
CA ILE A 113 7.02 -19.61 11.44
C ILE A 113 7.08 -19.84 12.96
N GLU A 114 7.66 -20.95 13.42
CA GLU A 114 7.83 -21.17 14.86
C GLU A 114 8.83 -20.17 15.46
N PHE A 115 9.94 -19.86 14.78
CA PHE A 115 10.90 -18.83 15.21
C PHE A 115 10.27 -17.43 15.26
N GLY A 116 9.51 -17.05 14.24
CA GLY A 116 8.75 -15.80 14.18
C GLY A 116 7.71 -15.71 15.30
N ALA A 117 7.04 -16.82 15.65
CA ALA A 117 6.11 -16.86 16.77
C ALA A 117 6.81 -16.60 18.12
N TYR A 118 8.05 -17.05 18.31
CA TYR A 118 8.82 -16.73 19.52
C TYR A 118 9.23 -15.26 19.59
N ILE A 119 9.66 -14.66 18.48
CA ILE A 119 9.96 -13.21 18.40
C ILE A 119 8.69 -12.40 18.70
N TRP A 120 7.57 -12.80 18.11
CA TRP A 120 6.27 -12.16 18.33
C TRP A 120 5.87 -12.19 19.81
N MET A 121 5.98 -13.35 20.47
CA MET A 121 5.73 -13.50 21.90
C MET A 121 6.68 -12.67 22.76
N LEU A 122 7.96 -12.62 22.40
CA LEU A 122 8.95 -11.81 23.10
C LEU A 122 8.58 -10.31 23.03
N GLY A 123 8.16 -9.82 21.86
CA GLY A 123 7.68 -8.45 21.69
C GLY A 123 6.46 -8.13 22.56
N ILE A 124 5.48 -9.04 22.64
CA ILE A 124 4.32 -8.91 23.54
C ILE A 124 4.79 -8.78 24.99
N ILE A 125 5.68 -9.67 25.44
CA ILE A 125 6.18 -9.67 26.82
C ILE A 125 6.90 -8.35 27.13
N ILE A 126 7.79 -7.89 26.24
CA ILE A 126 8.54 -6.64 26.43
C ILE A 126 7.57 -5.46 26.60
N LEU A 127 6.56 -5.33 25.74
CA LEU A 127 5.59 -4.23 25.81
C LEU A 127 4.70 -4.30 27.05
N LEU A 128 4.26 -5.49 27.46
CA LEU A 128 3.48 -5.68 28.68
C LEU A 128 4.30 -5.40 29.94
N VAL A 129 5.57 -5.84 29.98
CA VAL A 129 6.48 -5.54 31.09
C VAL A 129 6.75 -4.05 31.18
N TYR A 130 7.06 -3.40 30.05
CA TYR A 130 7.23 -1.95 29.98
C TYR A 130 5.99 -1.23 30.54
N SER A 131 4.80 -1.61 30.08
CA SER A 131 3.54 -1.05 30.54
C SER A 131 3.31 -1.24 32.04
N LEU A 132 3.57 -2.43 32.57
CA LEU A 132 3.47 -2.73 33.99
C LEU A 132 4.45 -1.88 34.81
N VAL A 133 5.71 -1.79 34.39
CA VAL A 133 6.73 -0.98 35.06
C VAL A 133 6.32 0.49 35.05
N SER A 134 5.89 1.04 33.91
CA SER A 134 5.42 2.43 33.81
C SER A 134 4.25 2.71 34.76
N VAL A 135 3.29 1.80 34.88
CA VAL A 135 2.17 1.94 35.84
C VAL A 135 2.66 1.85 37.29
N LEU A 136 3.61 0.97 37.61
CA LEU A 136 4.16 0.85 38.96
C LEU A 136 4.97 2.09 39.35
N VAL A 137 5.77 2.64 38.45
CA VAL A 137 6.50 3.90 38.64
C VAL A 137 5.53 5.04 38.89
N LEU A 138 4.47 5.16 38.06
CA LEU A 138 3.43 6.18 38.24
C LEU A 138 2.73 6.03 39.60
N ARG A 139 2.33 4.81 39.99
CA ARG A 139 1.72 4.54 41.31
C ARG A 139 2.63 4.92 42.47
N ARG A 140 3.95 4.72 42.34
CA ARG A 140 4.92 5.12 43.36
C ARG A 140 4.98 6.64 43.51
N GLN A 141 4.98 7.39 42.40
CA GLN A 141 4.98 8.85 42.40
C GLN A 141 3.70 9.45 43.00
N LEU A 142 2.58 8.74 42.89
CA LEU A 142 1.27 9.15 43.41
C LEU A 142 1.04 8.82 44.88
N LYS A 143 1.97 8.16 45.58
CA LYS A 143 1.80 7.79 47.01
C LYS A 143 1.61 9.02 47.93
N ALA A 144 2.14 10.16 47.54
CA ALA A 144 2.03 11.42 48.28
C ALA A 144 0.75 12.23 47.93
N ALA A 145 -0.14 11.70 47.10
CA ALA A 145 -1.39 12.38 46.72
C ALA A 145 -2.37 12.42 47.90
N GLN A 146 -2.98 13.58 48.13
CA GLN A 146 -3.96 13.81 49.19
C GLN A 146 -5.37 13.63 48.65
N LEU A 147 -6.23 12.97 49.42
CA LEU A 147 -7.64 12.82 49.05
C LEU A 147 -8.37 14.14 49.32
N ILE A 148 -9.02 14.70 48.29
CA ILE A 148 -9.88 15.88 48.42
C ILE A 148 -11.31 15.43 48.70
N GLU A 149 -11.90 14.64 47.80
CA GLU A 149 -13.31 14.23 47.90
C GLU A 149 -13.54 12.91 47.16
N LYS A 150 -14.21 11.93 47.79
CA LYS A 150 -14.60 10.64 47.20
C LYS A 150 -13.44 9.90 46.50
N ASN A 151 -13.32 10.04 45.19
CA ASN A 151 -12.29 9.42 44.35
C ASN A 151 -11.35 10.46 43.69
N ILE A 152 -11.37 11.70 44.14
CA ILE A 152 -10.56 12.82 43.65
C ILE A 152 -9.38 13.04 44.60
N PHE A 153 -8.18 12.93 44.04
CA PHE A 153 -6.91 13.11 44.71
C PHE A 153 -6.19 14.32 44.11
N GLU A 154 -5.48 15.07 44.94
CA GLU A 154 -4.59 16.14 44.50
C GLU A 154 -3.15 15.79 44.82
N ALA A 155 -2.25 16.02 43.88
CA ALA A 155 -0.83 15.82 44.11
C ALA A 155 -0.02 17.02 43.64
N ARG A 156 0.87 17.49 44.51
CA ARG A 156 1.75 18.64 44.25
C ARG A 156 2.77 18.36 43.14
N ASN A 157 3.13 17.09 42.95
CA ASN A 157 4.10 16.66 41.96
C ASN A 157 3.47 16.32 40.59
N LEU A 158 2.16 16.54 40.43
CA LEU A 158 1.48 16.33 39.15
C LEU A 158 1.46 17.60 38.31
N LYS A 159 1.56 17.40 37.00
CA LYS A 159 1.61 18.46 35.98
C LYS A 159 0.33 18.46 35.16
N THR A 160 -0.21 17.28 34.88
CA THR A 160 -1.43 17.06 34.11
C THR A 160 -2.44 16.25 34.92
N PRO A 161 -3.75 16.56 34.82
CA PRO A 161 -4.80 15.75 35.41
C PRO A 161 -4.93 14.43 34.65
N PHE A 162 -5.24 13.34 35.35
CA PHE A 162 -5.56 12.06 34.72
C PHE A 162 -6.36 11.13 35.63
N VAL A 163 -6.98 10.12 35.02
CA VAL A 163 -7.65 9.00 35.70
C VAL A 163 -6.73 7.78 35.76
N LEU A 164 -6.62 7.16 36.94
CA LEU A 164 -5.89 5.90 37.12
C LEU A 164 -6.70 4.86 37.90
N GLY A 165 -6.68 3.62 37.41
CA GLY A 165 -7.28 2.45 38.05
C GLY A 165 -8.37 1.78 37.20
N ALA A 166 -8.37 0.45 37.14
CA ALA A 166 -9.29 -0.33 36.30
C ALA A 166 -10.66 -0.61 36.95
N ILE A 167 -10.67 -0.92 38.26
CA ILE A 167 -11.89 -1.31 38.99
C ILE A 167 -12.49 -0.14 39.78
N ARG A 168 -11.62 0.70 40.36
CA ARG A 168 -11.99 1.90 41.12
C ARG A 168 -11.18 3.09 40.59
N PRO A 169 -11.61 3.72 39.49
CA PRO A 169 -10.86 4.81 38.88
C PRO A 169 -10.80 6.00 39.84
N LYS A 170 -9.59 6.51 40.05
CA LYS A 170 -9.29 7.68 40.87
C LYS A 170 -8.89 8.82 39.95
N ILE A 171 -9.45 10.00 40.17
CA ILE A 171 -9.08 11.23 39.47
C ILE A 171 -7.92 11.86 40.22
N TYR A 172 -6.83 12.15 39.54
CA TYR A 172 -5.68 12.85 40.10
C TYR A 172 -5.57 14.24 39.47
N LEU A 173 -5.54 15.28 40.31
CA LEU A 173 -5.46 16.67 39.88
C LEU A 173 -4.12 17.30 40.31
N PRO A 174 -3.59 18.24 39.50
CA PRO A 174 -2.48 19.08 39.94
C PRO A 174 -2.98 20.08 41.00
N ALA A 175 -2.10 20.40 41.96
CA ALA A 175 -2.39 21.42 42.97
C ALA A 175 -2.39 22.83 42.36
N GLY A 176 -3.27 23.70 42.85
CA GLY A 176 -3.28 25.14 42.51
C GLY A 176 -4.22 25.56 41.37
N LEU A 177 -5.16 24.70 40.98
CA LEU A 177 -6.22 25.06 40.03
C LEU A 177 -7.26 25.99 40.68
N ASN A 178 -7.72 27.00 39.94
CA ASN A 178 -8.84 27.82 40.39
C ASN A 178 -10.19 27.04 40.29
N ASN A 179 -11.27 27.55 40.88
CA ASN A 179 -12.55 26.83 40.95
C ASN A 179 -13.16 26.55 39.57
N ASP A 180 -12.98 27.45 38.60
CA ASP A 180 -13.52 27.30 37.25
C ASP A 180 -12.71 26.25 36.46
N GLU A 181 -11.37 26.35 36.48
CA GLU A 181 -10.43 25.37 35.94
C GLU A 181 -10.72 23.97 36.48
N LYS A 182 -10.87 23.86 37.80
CA LYS A 182 -11.17 22.61 38.48
C LYS A 182 -12.50 22.05 38.01
N SER A 183 -13.52 22.88 37.79
CA SER A 183 -14.83 22.45 37.29
C SER A 183 -14.74 21.89 35.86
N TYR A 184 -14.04 22.58 34.94
CA TYR A 184 -13.84 22.11 33.57
C TYR A 184 -13.10 20.77 33.53
N ILE A 185 -11.99 20.68 34.27
CA ILE A 185 -11.12 19.49 34.30
C ILE A 185 -11.84 18.33 34.97
N LEU A 186 -12.54 18.56 36.09
CA LEU A 186 -13.30 17.50 36.74
C LEU A 186 -14.36 16.92 35.82
N LEU A 187 -15.07 17.75 35.07
CA LEU A 187 -16.06 17.28 34.11
C LEU A 187 -15.43 16.46 32.98
N HIS A 188 -14.26 16.86 32.49
CA HIS A 188 -13.46 16.11 31.51
C HIS A 188 -13.08 14.73 32.05
N GLU A 189 -12.46 14.66 33.23
CA GLU A 189 -12.01 13.40 33.84
C GLU A 189 -13.19 12.50 34.25
N GLN A 190 -14.29 13.08 34.72
CA GLN A 190 -15.52 12.34 34.99
C GLN A 190 -16.12 11.75 33.71
N THR A 191 -16.00 12.43 32.58
CA THR A 191 -16.42 11.89 31.27
C THR A 191 -15.63 10.62 30.93
N HIS A 192 -14.31 10.61 31.17
CA HIS A 192 -13.49 9.40 31.00
C HIS A 192 -13.93 8.24 31.90
N ILE A 193 -14.27 8.52 33.16
CA ILE A 193 -14.78 7.49 34.09
C ILE A 193 -16.13 6.95 33.61
N ARG A 194 -17.07 7.84 33.28
CA ARG A 194 -18.43 7.49 32.85
C ARG A 194 -18.41 6.64 31.57
N ARG A 195 -17.54 6.96 30.61
CA ARG A 195 -17.38 6.20 29.36
C ARG A 195 -16.43 5.00 29.48
N LYS A 196 -15.81 4.80 30.64
CA LYS A 196 -14.80 3.75 30.88
C LYS A 196 -13.61 3.84 29.91
N ASP A 197 -13.23 5.05 29.52
CA ASP A 197 -12.14 5.32 28.57
C ASP A 197 -10.79 4.76 29.05
N HIS A 198 -10.57 4.72 30.37
CA HIS A 198 -9.41 4.06 30.97
C HIS A 198 -9.35 2.54 30.68
N ILE A 199 -10.49 1.86 30.59
CA ILE A 199 -10.57 0.44 30.22
C ILE A 199 -10.37 0.28 28.71
N ILE A 200 -11.01 1.13 27.91
CA ILE A 200 -10.89 1.11 26.45
C ILE A 200 -9.43 1.32 26.04
N LYS A 201 -8.73 2.29 26.64
CA LYS A 201 -7.32 2.56 26.36
C LYS A 201 -6.41 1.40 26.77
N MET A 202 -6.66 0.78 27.92
CA MET A 202 -5.95 -0.45 28.33
C MET A 202 -6.15 -1.60 27.34
N LEU A 203 -7.39 -1.82 26.90
CA LEU A 203 -7.74 -2.86 25.93
C LEU A 203 -7.12 -2.57 24.56
N ALA A 204 -7.18 -1.32 24.08
CA ALA A 204 -6.57 -0.91 22.82
C ALA A 204 -5.03 -1.05 22.87
N PHE A 205 -4.40 -0.75 24.00
CA PHE A 205 -2.97 -0.98 24.18
C PHE A 205 -2.63 -2.48 24.22
N PHE A 206 -3.47 -3.31 24.84
CA PHE A 206 -3.31 -4.77 24.81
C PHE A 206 -3.43 -5.32 23.39
N VAL A 207 -4.40 -4.86 22.61
CA VAL A 207 -4.51 -5.16 21.17
C VAL A 207 -3.25 -4.73 20.42
N LEU A 208 -2.77 -3.51 20.67
CA LEU A 208 -1.51 -3.04 20.08
C LEU A 208 -0.34 -3.94 20.45
N CYS A 209 -0.26 -4.44 21.70
CA CYS A 209 0.78 -5.39 22.09
C CYS A 209 0.71 -6.68 21.28
N ILE A 210 -0.49 -7.22 21.02
CA ILE A 210 -0.67 -8.42 20.20
C ILE A 210 -0.25 -8.18 18.75
N HIS A 211 -0.57 -7.01 18.20
CA HIS A 211 -0.33 -6.64 16.81
C HIS A 211 0.84 -5.66 16.65
N TRP A 212 1.83 -5.72 17.54
CA TRP A 212 2.88 -4.69 17.63
C TRP A 212 3.74 -4.56 16.37
N PHE A 213 3.83 -5.62 15.57
CA PHE A 213 4.54 -5.62 14.30
C PHE A 213 3.85 -4.78 13.22
N ASN A 214 2.57 -4.41 13.41
CA ASN A 214 1.79 -3.67 12.42
C ASN A 214 1.83 -2.15 12.71
N PRO A 215 2.51 -1.32 11.88
CA PRO A 215 2.62 0.12 12.10
C PRO A 215 1.27 0.85 12.04
N LEU A 216 0.29 0.33 11.30
CA LEU A 216 -1.05 0.92 11.22
C LEU A 216 -1.81 0.79 12.55
N VAL A 217 -1.56 -0.27 13.33
CA VAL A 217 -2.16 -0.43 14.67
C VAL A 217 -1.59 0.60 15.64
N TRP A 218 -0.30 0.94 15.54
CA TRP A 218 0.30 2.04 16.30
C TRP A 218 -0.34 3.38 15.94
N ALA A 219 -0.48 3.68 14.64
CA ALA A 219 -1.15 4.88 14.18
C ALA A 219 -2.62 4.93 14.66
N ALA A 220 -3.35 3.82 14.55
CA ALA A 220 -4.73 3.71 15.01
C ALA A 220 -4.86 3.97 16.52
N TYR A 221 -3.97 3.43 17.34
CA TYR A 221 -3.94 3.69 18.78
C TYR A 221 -3.72 5.18 19.11
N LEU A 222 -2.80 5.83 18.40
CA LEU A 222 -2.52 7.26 18.56
C LEU A 222 -3.74 8.11 18.17
N PHE A 223 -4.34 7.83 17.00
CA PHE A 223 -5.49 8.57 16.50
C PHE A 223 -6.78 8.33 17.29
N MET A 224 -7.02 7.09 17.74
CA MET A 224 -8.09 6.78 18.68
C MET A 224 -7.92 7.56 19.97
N SER A 225 -6.69 7.67 20.49
CA SER A 225 -6.41 8.45 21.69
C SER A 225 -6.69 9.94 21.50
N ILE A 226 -6.37 10.49 20.33
CA ILE A 226 -6.73 11.86 19.95
C ILE A 226 -8.25 12.03 19.91
N ASP A 227 -8.97 11.17 19.20
CA ASP A 227 -10.41 11.30 19.01
C ASP A 227 -11.18 11.16 20.33
N MET A 228 -10.70 10.31 21.23
CA MET A 228 -11.22 10.13 22.60
C MET A 228 -11.16 11.44 23.41
N GLU A 229 -9.99 12.10 23.40
CA GLU A 229 -9.74 13.37 24.09
C GLU A 229 -10.60 14.50 23.52
N LEU A 230 -10.62 14.64 22.19
CA LEU A 230 -11.45 15.62 21.51
C LEU A 230 -12.92 15.42 21.82
N SER A 231 -13.37 14.17 21.92
CA SER A 231 -14.76 13.86 22.27
C SER A 231 -15.10 14.19 23.73
N CYS A 232 -14.15 14.06 24.67
CA CYS A 232 -14.35 14.55 26.04
C CYS A 232 -14.43 16.08 26.08
N ASP A 233 -13.54 16.77 25.36
CA ASP A 233 -13.54 18.23 25.29
C ASP A 233 -14.88 18.76 24.73
N GLU A 234 -15.43 18.12 23.70
CA GLU A 234 -16.76 18.46 23.17
C GLU A 234 -17.89 18.24 24.19
N ARG A 235 -17.77 17.23 25.05
CA ARG A 235 -18.76 16.96 26.10
C ARG A 235 -18.77 18.06 27.15
N VAL A 236 -17.59 18.53 27.58
CA VAL A 236 -17.45 19.68 28.48
C VAL A 236 -18.13 20.92 27.89
N LEU A 237 -17.83 21.23 26.63
CA LEU A 237 -18.44 22.36 25.91
C LEU A 237 -19.95 22.24 25.67
N LYS A 238 -20.50 21.01 25.74
CA LYS A 238 -21.94 20.76 25.60
C LYS A 238 -22.69 20.85 26.93
N GLU A 239 -22.06 20.42 28.02
CA GLU A 239 -22.69 20.38 29.35
C GLU A 239 -22.60 21.71 30.10
N MET A 240 -21.57 22.51 29.83
CA MET A 240 -21.39 23.80 30.46
C MET A 240 -21.90 24.90 29.53
N ASP A 241 -23.08 25.45 29.86
CA ASP A 241 -23.69 26.55 29.13
C ASP A 241 -22.87 27.85 29.28
N GLY A 242 -22.69 28.62 28.20
CA GLY A 242 -22.01 29.92 28.19
C GLY A 242 -20.79 30.03 27.26
N GLU A 243 -20.10 31.17 27.27
CA GLU A 243 -18.88 31.43 26.47
C GLU A 243 -17.61 30.79 27.07
N ILE A 244 -17.69 29.54 27.50
CA ILE A 244 -16.59 28.86 28.23
C ILE A 244 -15.41 28.42 27.35
N LYS A 245 -15.51 28.58 26.02
CA LYS A 245 -14.47 28.11 25.06
C LYS A 245 -13.10 28.72 25.34
N LYS A 246 -13.04 30.04 25.55
CA LYS A 246 -11.78 30.77 25.79
C LYS A 246 -11.21 30.44 27.18
N PRO A 247 -11.98 30.53 28.29
CA PRO A 247 -11.50 30.10 29.60
C PRO A 247 -11.00 28.64 29.63
N TYR A 248 -11.75 27.73 29.00
CA TYR A 248 -11.36 26.32 28.96
C TYR A 248 -10.09 26.09 28.13
N ALA A 249 -9.99 26.68 26.93
CA ALA A 249 -8.77 26.60 26.12
C ALA A 249 -7.54 27.17 26.84
N ASN A 250 -7.70 28.27 27.59
CA ASN A 250 -6.64 28.84 28.42
C ASN A 250 -6.23 27.90 29.56
N SER A 251 -7.20 27.19 30.16
CA SER A 251 -6.92 26.17 31.19
C SER A 251 -6.05 25.03 30.63
N LEU A 252 -6.38 24.54 29.43
CA LEU A 252 -5.59 23.53 28.73
C LEU A 252 -4.17 24.03 28.38
N LEU A 253 -4.06 25.29 27.95
CA LEU A 253 -2.77 25.90 27.63
C LEU A 253 -1.90 26.10 28.88
N SER A 254 -2.48 26.57 29.99
CA SER A 254 -1.80 26.77 31.27
C SER A 254 -1.21 25.46 31.80
N LEU A 255 -2.00 24.38 31.74
CA LEU A 255 -1.55 23.03 32.11
C LEU A 255 -0.38 22.53 31.25
N ALA A 256 -0.36 22.87 29.95
CA ALA A 256 0.68 22.44 29.03
C ALA A 256 1.95 23.31 29.07
N ALA A 257 1.81 24.62 29.30
CA ALA A 257 2.93 25.57 29.35
C ALA A 257 3.72 25.50 30.67
N GLY A 258 3.10 25.00 31.74
CA GLY A 258 3.61 25.19 33.10
C GLY A 258 4.81 24.35 33.51
N ARG A 259 5.02 23.11 33.03
CA ARG A 259 6.02 22.20 33.63
C ARG A 259 6.48 21.08 32.67
N HIS A 260 7.80 20.88 32.52
CA HIS A 260 8.43 19.85 31.66
C HIS A 260 7.77 18.46 31.75
N ILE A 261 7.34 17.95 30.61
CA ILE A 261 6.63 16.69 30.40
C ILE A 261 7.58 15.49 30.60
N LEU A 262 7.19 14.53 31.44
CA LEU A 262 7.86 13.23 31.56
C LEU A 262 7.13 12.23 30.66
N ASN A 263 7.56 12.15 29.40
CA ASN A 263 7.15 11.11 28.45
C ASN A 263 7.49 9.72 29.01
N GLY A 264 6.53 8.77 29.02
CA GLY A 264 6.90 7.37 29.31
C GLY A 264 5.81 6.37 29.67
N SER A 265 4.52 6.68 29.57
CA SER A 265 3.48 5.65 29.77
C SER A 265 2.43 5.70 28.67
N PRO A 266 2.30 4.64 27.85
CA PRO A 266 1.21 4.52 26.87
C PRO A 266 -0.17 4.62 27.51
N ILE A 267 -0.27 4.31 28.82
CA ILE A 267 -1.51 4.30 29.60
C ILE A 267 -1.81 5.67 30.22
N ALA A 268 -0.81 6.50 30.50
CA ALA A 268 -1.03 7.81 31.10
C ALA A 268 -1.73 8.74 30.09
N PHE A 269 -2.78 9.40 30.56
CA PHE A 269 -3.47 10.47 29.84
C PHE A 269 -2.60 11.73 29.95
N GLY A 270 -2.05 12.18 28.84
CA GLY A 270 -1.28 13.40 28.78
C GLY A 270 -0.31 13.43 27.61
N GLU A 271 -0.29 14.58 26.90
CA GLU A 271 0.95 15.20 26.42
C GLU A 271 1.34 15.12 24.92
N GLY A 272 0.56 14.49 24.04
CA GLY A 272 0.81 14.62 22.58
C GLY A 272 0.01 15.72 21.85
N ASN A 273 -1.18 16.06 22.33
CA ASN A 273 -2.24 16.59 21.44
C ASN A 273 -2.86 17.92 21.89
N VAL A 274 -2.23 18.64 22.81
CA VAL A 274 -2.77 19.89 23.38
C VAL A 274 -3.10 20.91 22.29
N LYS A 275 -2.24 21.06 21.27
CA LYS A 275 -2.47 21.92 20.11
C LYS A 275 -3.79 21.58 19.40
N TRP A 276 -4.03 20.29 19.15
CA TRP A 276 -5.24 19.81 18.48
C TRP A 276 -6.50 20.02 19.35
N ARG A 277 -6.38 19.79 20.66
CA ARG A 277 -7.45 20.01 21.63
C ARG A 277 -7.87 21.48 21.71
N ILE A 278 -6.91 22.39 21.90
CA ILE A 278 -7.16 23.85 21.92
C ILE A 278 -7.81 24.29 20.61
N LYS A 279 -7.27 23.86 19.46
CA LYS A 279 -7.83 24.20 18.14
C LYS A 279 -9.27 23.70 18.00
N ASN A 280 -9.57 22.49 18.48
CA ASN A 280 -10.93 21.93 18.41
C ASN A 280 -11.90 22.68 19.33
N VAL A 281 -11.49 22.97 20.57
CA VAL A 281 -12.30 23.71 21.55
C VAL A 281 -12.69 25.09 21.02
N LEU A 282 -11.73 25.84 20.47
CA LEU A 282 -11.96 27.17 19.93
C LEU A 282 -12.87 27.15 18.68
N ASN A 283 -12.71 26.16 17.82
CA ASN A 283 -13.49 26.00 16.58
C ASN A 283 -14.81 25.23 16.76
N TYR A 284 -15.11 24.76 17.98
CA TYR A 284 -16.29 23.94 18.22
C TYR A 284 -17.57 24.67 17.84
N LYS A 285 -18.39 24.06 17.00
CA LYS A 285 -19.74 24.52 16.67
C LYS A 285 -20.70 23.39 17.02
N LYS A 286 -21.81 23.70 17.69
CA LYS A 286 -22.84 22.71 18.01
C LYS A 286 -23.31 22.10 16.68
N PRO A 287 -23.07 20.80 16.43
CA PRO A 287 -23.44 20.19 15.16
C PRO A 287 -24.97 20.14 15.06
N ALA A 288 -25.50 20.42 13.87
CA ALA A 288 -26.94 20.30 13.63
C ALA A 288 -27.38 18.83 13.84
N PHE A 289 -28.61 18.64 14.32
CA PHE A 289 -29.16 17.31 14.58
C PHE A 289 -29.03 16.39 13.35
N TRP A 290 -29.37 16.90 12.16
CA TRP A 290 -29.27 16.18 10.89
C TRP A 290 -27.83 15.77 10.51
N VAL A 291 -26.84 16.60 10.83
CA VAL A 291 -25.42 16.26 10.59
C VAL A 291 -24.99 15.12 11.51
N SER A 292 -25.46 15.12 12.77
CA SER A 292 -25.20 14.02 13.70
C SER A 292 -25.90 12.74 13.24
N LEU A 293 -27.16 12.82 12.81
CA LEU A 293 -27.94 11.67 12.32
C LEU A 293 -27.32 11.06 11.06
N LEU A 294 -26.96 11.88 10.07
CA LEU A 294 -26.34 11.42 8.82
C LEU A 294 -24.96 10.79 9.08
N SER A 295 -24.17 11.38 9.98
CA SER A 295 -22.84 10.85 10.34
C SER A 295 -22.95 9.51 11.07
N VAL A 296 -23.96 9.33 11.93
CA VAL A 296 -24.23 8.05 12.60
C VAL A 296 -24.66 7.00 11.58
N PHE A 297 -25.57 7.33 10.67
CA PHE A 297 -26.02 6.41 9.62
C PHE A 297 -24.85 5.98 8.72
N LEU A 298 -24.04 6.93 8.27
CA LEU A 298 -22.87 6.65 7.43
C LEU A 298 -21.83 5.79 8.17
N ALA A 299 -21.53 6.11 9.43
CA ALA A 299 -20.63 5.31 10.26
C ALA A 299 -21.17 3.89 10.51
N ALA A 300 -22.48 3.73 10.68
CA ALA A 300 -23.12 2.42 10.85
C ALA A 300 -23.11 1.61 9.54
N ALA A 301 -23.46 2.21 8.41
CA ALA A 301 -23.45 1.56 7.10
C ALA A 301 -22.03 1.09 6.74
N ILE A 302 -21.04 1.96 6.93
CA ILE A 302 -19.64 1.63 6.71
C ILE A 302 -19.15 0.58 7.71
N GLY A 303 -19.51 0.73 9.00
CA GLY A 303 -19.18 -0.26 10.02
C GLY A 303 -19.70 -1.65 9.66
N ILE A 304 -20.96 -1.76 9.23
CA ILE A 304 -21.56 -3.03 8.80
C ILE A 304 -20.87 -3.57 7.55
N GLY A 305 -20.58 -2.72 6.56
CA GLY A 305 -19.88 -3.12 5.33
C GLY A 305 -18.43 -3.58 5.59
N LEU A 306 -17.74 -2.99 6.58
CA LEU A 306 -16.37 -3.36 6.96
C LEU A 306 -16.29 -4.53 7.94
N LEU A 307 -17.36 -4.85 8.66
CA LEU A 307 -17.45 -6.01 9.56
C LEU A 307 -17.69 -7.32 8.81
N ALA A 308 -18.25 -7.25 7.61
CA ALA A 308 -18.49 -8.42 6.78
C ALA A 308 -17.36 -8.72 5.81
N ASN A 309 -17.23 -9.98 5.46
CA ASN A 309 -16.40 -10.53 4.39
C ASN A 309 -17.27 -10.76 3.15
N PRO A 310 -16.80 -10.62 1.91
CA PRO A 310 -17.56 -11.02 0.73
C PRO A 310 -18.08 -12.45 0.80
N GLN A 311 -19.32 -12.65 0.36
CA GLN A 311 -19.92 -13.98 0.20
C GLN A 311 -19.46 -14.60 -1.12
N ASP A 312 -18.99 -15.86 -1.06
CA ASP A 312 -18.74 -16.66 -2.27
C ASP A 312 -20.07 -16.89 -2.98
N LYS A 313 -20.16 -16.47 -4.25
CA LYS A 313 -21.22 -16.99 -5.11
C LYS A 313 -20.85 -18.43 -5.40
N GLY A 314 -21.54 -19.36 -4.73
CA GLY A 314 -21.43 -20.77 -5.02
C GLY A 314 -21.65 -21.02 -6.50
N SER A 315 -20.81 -21.90 -7.06
CA SER A 315 -21.05 -22.60 -8.31
C SER A 315 -22.52 -23.02 -8.35
N PHE A 316 -23.27 -22.49 -9.32
CA PHE A 316 -24.55 -23.10 -9.64
C PHE A 316 -24.24 -24.40 -10.38
N ASP A 317 -24.62 -25.49 -9.72
CA ASP A 317 -24.56 -26.86 -10.19
C ASP A 317 -25.08 -27.00 -11.63
N ASN A 318 -24.35 -27.82 -12.38
CA ASN A 318 -24.83 -28.51 -13.57
C ASN A 318 -26.18 -29.19 -13.26
N ILE A 319 -27.24 -28.69 -13.88
CA ILE A 319 -28.43 -29.50 -14.14
C ILE A 319 -28.58 -29.61 -15.65
N ASN A 320 -28.24 -30.80 -16.15
CA ASN A 320 -28.71 -31.31 -17.43
C ASN A 320 -30.19 -31.00 -17.62
N ASN A 321 -30.53 -30.38 -18.73
CA ASN A 321 -31.75 -30.69 -19.46
C ASN A 321 -31.57 -30.30 -20.93
N ASP A 322 -31.35 -31.31 -21.76
CA ASP A 322 -31.75 -31.29 -23.16
C ASP A 322 -33.25 -30.97 -23.24
N ASN A 323 -33.61 -29.97 -24.04
CA ASN A 323 -34.58 -30.11 -25.13
C ASN A 323 -34.84 -28.75 -25.83
N ASP A 324 -34.63 -28.78 -27.14
CA ASP A 324 -35.28 -28.02 -28.22
C ASP A 324 -35.99 -26.70 -27.90
N SER A 325 -35.48 -25.61 -28.49
CA SER A 325 -36.23 -24.82 -29.50
C SER A 325 -35.40 -23.65 -30.06
N LYS A 326 -35.19 -23.68 -31.38
CA LYS A 326 -34.87 -22.52 -32.24
C LYS A 326 -35.86 -21.36 -32.01
N PRO A 327 -35.42 -20.11 -32.14
CA PRO A 327 -35.67 -19.36 -33.39
C PRO A 327 -34.43 -18.53 -33.82
N SER A 328 -33.90 -18.70 -35.03
CA SER A 328 -34.19 -17.91 -36.26
C SER A 328 -34.01 -16.38 -36.15
N VAL A 329 -32.83 -15.94 -36.59
CA VAL A 329 -32.51 -14.82 -37.50
C VAL A 329 -33.21 -13.47 -37.27
N GLN A 330 -32.40 -12.44 -37.01
CA GLN A 330 -32.45 -11.18 -37.76
C GLN A 330 -31.08 -10.47 -37.73
N THR A 331 -30.44 -10.49 -38.89
CA THR A 331 -29.22 -9.77 -39.25
C THR A 331 -29.61 -8.48 -39.98
N GLU A 332 -28.95 -7.35 -39.67
CA GLU A 332 -28.55 -6.24 -40.55
C GLU A 332 -28.37 -4.92 -39.74
N PRO A 333 -27.57 -3.94 -40.20
CA PRO A 333 -26.20 -4.05 -40.67
C PRO A 333 -25.28 -3.01 -39.99
N ALA A 334 -23.97 -3.21 -40.20
CA ALA A 334 -22.90 -2.31 -39.78
C ALA A 334 -23.07 -0.87 -40.31
N LYS A 335 -22.83 0.11 -39.44
CA LYS A 335 -22.50 1.48 -39.86
C LYS A 335 -20.98 1.63 -39.95
N SER A 336 -20.54 1.70 -41.20
CA SER A 336 -19.29 2.29 -41.66
C SER A 336 -18.97 3.60 -40.92
N GLY A 337 -17.89 3.61 -40.15
CA GLY A 337 -17.16 4.79 -39.72
C GLY A 337 -15.84 4.84 -40.48
N SER A 338 -15.61 5.95 -41.17
CA SER A 338 -14.54 6.27 -42.11
C SER A 338 -13.12 5.97 -41.61
N LYS A 339 -12.33 5.33 -42.48
CA LYS A 339 -10.86 5.42 -42.49
C LYS A 339 -10.45 6.86 -42.74
N GLU A 340 -9.81 7.49 -41.76
CA GLU A 340 -8.95 8.65 -42.02
C GLU A 340 -7.57 8.14 -42.39
N THR A 341 -7.25 8.22 -43.67
CA THR A 341 -5.88 8.28 -44.16
C THR A 341 -5.30 9.61 -43.70
N VAL A 342 -4.39 9.60 -42.74
CA VAL A 342 -3.55 10.77 -42.46
C VAL A 342 -2.26 10.66 -43.26
N ASP A 343 -2.11 11.70 -44.07
CA ASP A 343 -1.08 11.97 -45.05
C ASP A 343 0.30 12.09 -44.40
N ARG A 344 1.33 11.70 -45.15
CA ARG A 344 2.73 11.85 -44.78
C ARG A 344 3.19 13.26 -45.10
N THR A 345 3.03 14.17 -44.16
CA THR A 345 3.86 15.38 -43.98
C THR A 345 3.30 16.09 -42.76
N ASP A 346 4.07 16.21 -41.68
CA ASP A 346 4.05 17.32 -40.70
C ASP A 346 4.94 16.95 -39.50
N LEU A 347 6.25 16.93 -39.74
CA LEU A 347 7.24 17.10 -38.68
C LEU A 347 7.55 18.60 -38.62
N ASP A 348 6.65 19.39 -38.04
CA ASP A 348 7.01 20.75 -37.63
C ASP A 348 6.09 21.28 -36.51
N ASN A 349 6.70 21.56 -35.35
CA ASN A 349 6.22 22.42 -34.25
C ASN A 349 5.01 22.01 -33.40
N GLY A 350 4.88 20.73 -33.05
CA GLY A 350 4.18 20.25 -31.85
C GLY A 350 5.13 19.38 -31.01
N ASN A 351 5.10 19.44 -29.68
CA ASN A 351 6.03 18.68 -28.84
C ASN A 351 5.90 17.18 -29.18
N PHE A 352 6.98 16.55 -29.65
CA PHE A 352 7.02 15.12 -30.02
C PHE A 352 6.40 14.20 -28.95
N LEU A 353 6.58 14.55 -27.67
CA LEU A 353 6.06 13.81 -26.52
C LEU A 353 4.54 13.91 -26.33
N ASP A 354 3.85 14.87 -26.95
CA ASP A 354 2.40 15.02 -26.80
C ASP A 354 1.62 13.84 -27.40
N ASN A 355 2.26 13.08 -28.31
CA ASN A 355 1.69 11.88 -28.93
C ASN A 355 1.98 10.60 -28.13
N PHE A 356 2.73 10.69 -27.03
CA PHE A 356 3.11 9.55 -26.20
C PHE A 356 2.32 9.54 -24.89
N SER A 357 1.91 8.36 -24.45
CA SER A 357 1.26 8.14 -23.15
C SER A 357 1.81 6.90 -22.45
N GLU A 358 1.51 6.72 -21.16
CA GLU A 358 1.99 5.58 -20.38
C GLU A 358 1.53 4.25 -21.02
N ILE A 359 2.43 3.27 -21.11
CA ILE A 359 2.17 1.96 -21.72
C ILE A 359 0.95 1.25 -21.10
N ASP A 360 0.70 1.44 -19.81
CA ASP A 360 -0.45 0.89 -19.09
C ASP A 360 -1.81 1.33 -19.69
N ASN A 361 -1.86 2.45 -20.43
CA ASN A 361 -3.09 2.91 -21.11
C ASN A 361 -3.48 2.06 -22.33
N TYR A 362 -2.56 1.25 -22.86
CA TYR A 362 -2.78 0.41 -24.04
C TYR A 362 -3.06 -1.05 -23.68
N ILE A 363 -3.00 -1.38 -22.38
CA ILE A 363 -3.43 -2.67 -21.86
C ILE A 363 -4.95 -2.78 -22.01
N LYS A 364 -5.41 -3.87 -22.62
CA LYS A 364 -6.84 -4.15 -22.79
C LYS A 364 -7.47 -4.46 -21.43
N ASP A 365 -8.74 -4.09 -21.25
CA ASP A 365 -9.53 -4.45 -20.07
C ASP A 365 -9.94 -5.93 -20.15
N TYR A 366 -8.95 -6.81 -20.02
CA TYR A 366 -9.08 -8.26 -20.05
C TYR A 366 -8.21 -8.85 -18.94
N THR A 367 -8.77 -9.78 -18.17
CA THR A 367 -8.08 -10.40 -17.03
C THR A 367 -7.93 -11.88 -17.28
N LEU A 368 -6.68 -12.35 -17.34
CA LEU A 368 -6.35 -13.77 -17.33
C LEU A 368 -6.55 -14.35 -15.93
N ASP A 369 -6.95 -15.61 -15.86
CA ASP A 369 -7.07 -16.35 -14.61
C ASP A 369 -5.68 -16.77 -14.16
N VAL A 370 -5.25 -16.31 -12.98
CA VAL A 370 -3.94 -16.61 -12.41
C VAL A 370 -4.13 -17.40 -11.13
N SER A 371 -3.40 -18.50 -11.01
CA SER A 371 -3.33 -19.35 -9.83
C SER A 371 -1.88 -19.55 -9.42
N TYR A 372 -1.61 -19.66 -8.13
CA TYR A 372 -0.27 -19.88 -7.58
C TYR A 372 -0.40 -20.43 -6.17
N ASP A 373 0.70 -20.95 -5.64
CA ASP A 373 0.75 -21.34 -4.23
C ASP A 373 0.93 -20.10 -3.35
N GLU A 374 -0.14 -19.67 -2.68
CA GLU A 374 -0.13 -18.49 -1.81
C GLU A 374 0.82 -18.66 -0.61
N ASP A 375 1.14 -19.89 -0.22
CA ASP A 375 2.00 -20.20 0.94
C ASP A 375 3.49 -19.97 0.64
N LEU A 376 3.88 -19.93 -0.64
CA LEU A 376 5.25 -19.61 -1.06
C LEU A 376 5.50 -18.10 -0.96
N ALA A 377 6.72 -17.71 -0.58
CA ALA A 377 7.15 -16.30 -0.62
C ALA A 377 7.09 -15.78 -2.07
N LEU A 378 6.95 -14.46 -2.27
CA LEU A 378 6.82 -13.86 -3.60
C LEU A 378 7.89 -14.37 -4.60
N GLY A 379 9.15 -14.45 -4.19
CA GLY A 379 10.25 -14.97 -5.02
C GLY A 379 10.36 -16.50 -5.13
N GLU A 380 9.40 -17.24 -4.58
CA GLU A 380 9.32 -18.71 -4.65
C GLU A 380 8.04 -19.18 -5.37
N ARG A 381 7.09 -18.28 -5.64
CA ARG A 381 5.80 -18.59 -6.25
C ARG A 381 5.93 -18.96 -7.71
N THR A 382 5.40 -20.13 -8.06
CA THR A 382 5.12 -20.48 -9.45
C THR A 382 3.68 -20.06 -9.78
N TYR A 383 3.51 -19.29 -10.85
CA TYR A 383 2.23 -18.79 -11.32
C TYR A 383 1.75 -19.61 -12.51
N ILE A 384 0.51 -20.10 -12.47
CA ILE A 384 -0.16 -20.77 -13.58
C ILE A 384 -1.27 -19.84 -14.07
N VAL A 385 -1.17 -19.45 -15.34
CA VAL A 385 -2.06 -18.48 -15.99
C VAL A 385 -2.88 -19.19 -17.05
N HIS A 386 -4.17 -18.88 -17.13
CA HIS A 386 -5.10 -19.42 -18.10
C HIS A 386 -6.04 -18.33 -18.65
N GLY A 387 -6.41 -18.44 -19.91
CA GLY A 387 -7.53 -17.68 -20.47
C GLY A 387 -7.60 -17.85 -21.98
N ALA A 388 -8.40 -17.01 -22.63
CA ALA A 388 -8.52 -17.03 -24.08
C ALA A 388 -8.85 -15.64 -24.64
N TYR A 389 -8.13 -15.22 -25.66
CA TYR A 389 -8.28 -13.90 -26.29
C TYR A 389 -7.95 -14.01 -27.78
N ASP A 390 -8.63 -13.26 -28.64
CA ASP A 390 -8.35 -13.18 -30.08
C ASP A 390 -7.07 -12.37 -30.32
N LEU A 391 -5.92 -13.05 -30.44
CA LEU A 391 -4.60 -12.42 -30.48
C LEU A 391 -4.18 -11.98 -31.88
N ASP A 392 -4.65 -12.68 -32.92
CA ASP A 392 -4.33 -12.38 -34.32
C ASP A 392 -5.43 -11.61 -35.07
N GLY A 393 -6.56 -11.38 -34.42
CA GLY A 393 -7.67 -10.58 -34.92
C GLY A 393 -8.52 -11.32 -35.95
N ASP A 394 -8.49 -12.66 -35.97
CA ASP A 394 -9.27 -13.49 -36.90
C ASP A 394 -10.74 -13.69 -36.45
N GLY A 395 -11.06 -13.29 -35.22
CA GLY A 395 -12.39 -13.37 -34.61
C GLY A 395 -12.65 -14.66 -33.82
N GLU A 396 -11.68 -15.57 -33.72
CA GLU A 396 -11.69 -16.75 -32.86
C GLU A 396 -10.82 -16.53 -31.61
N GLU A 397 -11.19 -17.12 -30.47
CA GLU A 397 -10.41 -16.96 -29.23
C GLU A 397 -9.21 -17.91 -29.19
N ASP A 398 -8.01 -17.38 -28.96
CA ASP A 398 -6.80 -18.16 -28.76
C ASP A 398 -6.60 -18.52 -27.30
N LYS A 399 -6.42 -19.82 -27.01
CA LYS A 399 -6.23 -20.32 -25.66
C LYS A 399 -4.81 -20.02 -25.18
N ILE A 400 -4.71 -19.26 -24.10
CA ILE A 400 -3.46 -18.85 -23.46
C ILE A 400 -3.28 -19.67 -22.19
N ASN A 401 -2.13 -20.32 -22.05
CA ASN A 401 -1.69 -20.99 -20.83
C ASN A 401 -0.26 -20.56 -20.52
N ALA A 402 0.06 -20.19 -19.28
CA ALA A 402 1.44 -19.89 -18.90
C ALA A 402 1.78 -20.54 -17.56
N VAL A 403 3.05 -20.87 -17.38
CA VAL A 403 3.64 -21.24 -16.10
C VAL A 403 4.85 -20.33 -15.90
N LEU A 404 4.86 -19.52 -14.85
CA LEU A 404 5.93 -18.56 -14.56
C LEU A 404 6.61 -18.99 -13.26
N VAL A 405 7.88 -19.38 -13.35
CA VAL A 405 8.72 -19.88 -12.28
C VAL A 405 9.79 -18.84 -11.94
N PRO A 406 10.08 -18.55 -10.65
CA PRO A 406 11.07 -17.56 -10.25
C PRO A 406 12.51 -18.11 -10.28
N ASN A 407 13.49 -17.20 -10.17
CA ASN A 407 14.94 -17.44 -10.06
C ASN A 407 15.57 -18.17 -11.27
N ASN A 408 15.26 -17.76 -12.51
CA ASN A 408 15.78 -18.42 -13.71
C ASN A 408 15.52 -19.94 -13.75
N GLY A 409 14.45 -20.39 -13.08
CA GLY A 409 14.01 -21.77 -13.15
C GLY A 409 13.70 -22.13 -14.60
N ALA A 410 14.27 -23.25 -15.10
CA ALA A 410 14.14 -23.72 -16.49
C ALA A 410 12.71 -24.15 -16.91
N GLY A 411 11.68 -23.62 -16.25
CA GLY A 411 10.28 -24.01 -16.39
C GLY A 411 9.33 -22.88 -16.74
N SER A 412 9.78 -21.62 -16.84
CA SER A 412 8.91 -20.52 -17.26
C SER A 412 8.53 -20.66 -18.74
N PHE A 413 7.24 -20.72 -19.05
CA PHE A 413 6.76 -20.76 -20.42
C PHE A 413 5.38 -20.13 -20.56
N ILE A 414 5.08 -19.74 -21.80
CA ILE A 414 3.75 -19.40 -22.24
C ILE A 414 3.41 -20.22 -23.49
N GLU A 415 2.16 -20.61 -23.59
CA GLU A 415 1.61 -21.47 -24.62
C GLU A 415 0.32 -20.85 -25.15
N VAL A 416 0.23 -20.72 -26.47
CA VAL A 416 -0.98 -20.24 -27.16
C VAL A 416 -1.41 -21.32 -28.15
N ASN A 417 -2.62 -21.85 -28.02
CA ASN A 417 -3.17 -22.91 -28.89
C ASN A 417 -2.21 -24.11 -29.13
N GLY A 418 -1.44 -24.51 -28.11
CA GLY A 418 -0.48 -25.62 -28.23
C GLY A 418 0.95 -25.21 -28.60
N MET A 419 1.18 -23.94 -28.97
CA MET A 419 2.50 -23.43 -29.32
C MET A 419 3.17 -22.78 -28.12
N LYS A 420 4.29 -23.36 -27.70
CA LYS A 420 4.98 -23.02 -26.45
C LYS A 420 6.27 -22.23 -26.70
N VAL A 421 6.44 -21.13 -25.96
CA VAL A 421 7.66 -20.32 -25.86
C VAL A 421 8.16 -20.36 -24.43
N THR A 422 9.46 -20.61 -24.24
CA THR A 422 10.11 -20.55 -22.92
C THR A 422 10.54 -19.12 -22.64
N LEU A 423 10.39 -18.68 -21.39
CA LEU A 423 10.74 -17.35 -20.93
C LEU A 423 11.85 -17.46 -19.89
N GLU A 424 12.81 -16.53 -19.94
CA GLU A 424 13.81 -16.37 -18.89
C GLU A 424 13.31 -15.26 -17.97
N LEU A 425 12.73 -15.65 -16.83
CA LEU A 425 12.16 -14.74 -15.85
C LEU A 425 12.91 -14.88 -14.53
N GLU A 426 13.16 -13.76 -13.88
CA GLU A 426 13.86 -13.72 -12.61
C GLU A 426 12.87 -13.63 -11.44
N ASN A 427 11.98 -12.64 -11.46
CA ASN A 427 11.03 -12.37 -10.38
C ASN A 427 9.61 -12.10 -10.93
N PRO A 428 8.99 -13.10 -11.58
CA PRO A 428 7.66 -12.95 -12.14
C PRO A 428 6.62 -12.70 -11.05
N THR A 429 5.63 -11.84 -11.31
CA THR A 429 4.58 -11.52 -10.32
C THR A 429 3.26 -12.24 -10.57
N GLY A 430 3.18 -13.00 -11.67
CA GLY A 430 1.93 -13.58 -12.18
C GLY A 430 1.12 -12.63 -13.06
N LEU A 431 1.53 -11.37 -13.20
CA LEU A 431 0.85 -10.42 -14.08
C LEU A 431 1.18 -10.75 -15.55
N VAL A 432 0.15 -11.21 -16.26
CA VAL A 432 0.13 -11.37 -17.70
C VAL A 432 -1.04 -10.55 -18.22
N SER A 433 -0.77 -9.70 -19.20
CA SER A 433 -1.74 -8.73 -19.75
C SER A 433 -1.85 -8.89 -21.25
N ILE A 434 -2.99 -8.48 -21.80
CA ILE A 434 -3.16 -8.30 -23.25
C ILE A 434 -2.94 -6.83 -23.57
N ILE A 435 -2.08 -6.55 -24.54
CA ILE A 435 -1.72 -5.18 -24.94
C ILE A 435 -1.76 -5.05 -26.46
N ASP A 436 -2.04 -3.85 -26.94
CA ASP A 436 -2.03 -3.51 -28.36
C ASP A 436 -0.90 -2.51 -28.59
N LEU A 437 0.23 -3.01 -29.11
CA LEU A 437 1.45 -2.21 -29.29
C LEU A 437 1.41 -1.36 -30.56
N ASP A 438 0.68 -1.79 -31.59
CA ASP A 438 0.56 -1.08 -32.87
C ASP A 438 -0.86 -1.20 -33.43
N SER A 439 -1.68 -0.20 -33.13
CA SER A 439 -3.09 -0.11 -33.55
C SER A 439 -3.31 -0.08 -35.08
N ARG A 440 -2.24 -0.04 -35.89
CA ARG A 440 -2.31 -0.09 -37.35
C ARG A 440 -2.28 -1.52 -37.89
N ASP A 441 -1.88 -2.49 -37.07
CA ASP A 441 -2.01 -3.92 -37.37
C ASP A 441 -3.22 -4.52 -36.63
N ASN A 442 -3.46 -5.82 -36.80
CA ASN A 442 -4.58 -6.52 -36.18
C ASN A 442 -4.15 -7.37 -34.97
N TYR A 443 -2.86 -7.32 -34.61
CA TYR A 443 -2.33 -8.18 -33.57
C TYR A 443 -2.56 -7.55 -32.19
N THR A 444 -2.75 -8.39 -31.20
CA THR A 444 -2.56 -8.03 -29.81
C THR A 444 -1.52 -8.95 -29.19
N GLU A 445 -0.69 -8.39 -28.33
CA GLU A 445 0.40 -9.08 -27.70
C GLU A 445 0.03 -9.55 -26.31
N VAL A 446 0.66 -10.66 -25.92
CA VAL A 446 0.72 -11.05 -24.52
C VAL A 446 1.95 -10.39 -23.89
N ALA A 447 1.71 -9.56 -22.88
CA ALA A 447 2.74 -8.92 -22.08
C ALA A 447 2.91 -9.68 -20.76
N VAL A 448 4.07 -10.29 -20.54
CA VAL A 448 4.43 -10.98 -19.30
C VAL A 448 5.29 -10.06 -18.46
N PHE A 449 4.90 -9.85 -17.20
CA PHE A 449 5.56 -8.91 -16.30
C PHE A 449 6.57 -9.60 -15.37
N ASP A 450 7.77 -9.02 -15.29
CA ASP A 450 8.85 -9.43 -14.40
C ASP A 450 9.37 -8.20 -13.63
N ASN A 451 9.52 -8.33 -12.30
CA ASN A 451 10.10 -7.26 -11.48
C ASN A 451 11.63 -7.19 -11.60
N GLY A 452 12.27 -8.23 -12.14
CA GLY A 452 13.72 -8.34 -12.18
C GLY A 452 14.36 -8.48 -10.78
N PRO A 453 15.70 -8.61 -10.72
CA PRO A 453 16.45 -8.80 -9.47
C PRO A 453 16.68 -7.49 -8.71
N SER A 454 16.67 -6.36 -9.43
CA SER A 454 17.04 -5.03 -8.94
C SER A 454 15.83 -4.10 -8.76
N GLU A 455 14.60 -4.63 -8.84
CA GLU A 455 13.36 -3.82 -8.93
C GLU A 455 13.33 -2.90 -10.15
N ASP A 456 13.90 -3.35 -11.27
CA ASP A 456 13.81 -2.72 -12.60
C ASP A 456 12.73 -3.45 -13.41
N PRO A 457 11.44 -3.08 -13.26
CA PRO A 457 10.33 -3.85 -13.80
C PRO A 457 10.28 -3.81 -15.33
N VAL A 458 10.15 -4.98 -15.95
CA VAL A 458 10.11 -5.14 -17.42
C VAL A 458 8.87 -5.92 -17.87
N PHE A 459 8.38 -5.58 -19.06
CA PHE A 459 7.45 -6.39 -19.83
C PHE A 459 8.20 -7.15 -20.91
N THR A 460 7.90 -8.45 -21.03
CA THR A 460 8.25 -9.27 -22.18
C THR A 460 7.03 -9.45 -23.06
N PHE A 461 7.14 -9.09 -24.34
CA PHE A 461 6.02 -9.16 -25.29
C PHE A 461 6.14 -10.38 -26.19
N LEU A 462 5.03 -11.07 -26.37
CA LEU A 462 4.89 -12.19 -27.30
C LEU A 462 3.76 -11.92 -28.28
N ARG A 463 4.03 -12.24 -29.55
CA ARG A 463 3.04 -12.16 -30.63
C ARG A 463 2.69 -13.55 -31.12
N TYR A 464 1.39 -13.77 -31.30
CA TYR A 464 0.83 -14.95 -31.96
C TYR A 464 0.29 -14.53 -33.33
N ASP A 465 0.67 -15.24 -34.40
CA ASP A 465 0.29 -14.90 -35.77
C ASP A 465 -0.73 -15.87 -36.42
N GLY A 466 -1.41 -16.67 -35.59
CA GLY A 466 -2.30 -17.75 -36.05
C GLY A 466 -1.58 -19.07 -36.35
N SER A 467 -0.25 -19.05 -36.47
CA SER A 467 0.55 -20.24 -36.82
C SER A 467 1.79 -20.44 -35.95
N LYS A 468 2.27 -19.37 -35.30
CA LYS A 468 3.48 -19.35 -34.50
C LYS A 468 3.34 -18.35 -33.35
N LEU A 469 3.84 -18.75 -32.19
CA LEU A 469 4.07 -17.88 -31.03
C LEU A 469 5.56 -17.55 -30.94
N TYR A 470 5.93 -16.28 -30.81
CA TYR A 470 7.33 -15.87 -30.65
C TYR A 470 7.47 -14.58 -29.82
N PRO A 471 8.57 -14.45 -29.06
CA PRO A 471 8.88 -13.20 -28.37
C PRO A 471 9.30 -12.13 -29.38
N ILE A 472 8.82 -10.90 -29.18
CA ILE A 472 9.18 -9.75 -30.03
C ILE A 472 10.13 -8.77 -29.32
N GLY A 473 10.18 -8.80 -27.99
CA GLY A 473 11.22 -8.17 -27.18
C GLY A 473 10.73 -7.70 -25.81
N THR A 474 11.55 -6.88 -25.16
CA THR A 474 11.36 -6.45 -23.77
C THR A 474 11.48 -4.94 -23.62
N ILE A 475 10.62 -4.32 -22.80
CA ILE A 475 10.66 -2.89 -22.49
C ILE A 475 10.43 -2.71 -20.98
N ASP A 476 11.04 -1.69 -20.38
CA ASP A 476 10.72 -1.27 -19.02
C ASP A 476 9.24 -0.88 -18.88
N ARG A 477 8.65 -1.20 -17.72
CA ARG A 477 7.22 -0.98 -17.46
C ARG A 477 6.79 0.48 -17.51
N TYR A 478 7.69 1.41 -17.23
CA TYR A 478 7.34 2.82 -17.15
C TYR A 478 7.56 3.58 -18.47
N ALA A 479 7.85 2.87 -19.55
CA ALA A 479 7.99 3.46 -20.87
C ALA A 479 6.72 4.20 -21.31
N LEU A 480 6.93 5.28 -22.07
CA LEU A 480 5.85 5.92 -22.83
C LEU A 480 5.75 5.27 -24.20
N MET A 481 4.56 5.19 -24.79
CA MET A 481 4.34 4.72 -26.15
C MET A 481 3.30 5.57 -26.90
N ASP A 482 3.36 5.53 -28.23
CA ASP A 482 2.46 6.28 -29.10
C ASP A 482 1.26 5.47 -29.63
N GLY A 483 1.18 4.18 -29.30
CA GLY A 483 0.15 3.26 -29.81
C GLY A 483 0.34 2.85 -31.27
N GLN A 484 1.48 3.21 -31.87
CA GLN A 484 1.85 2.93 -33.26
C GLN A 484 3.24 2.30 -33.34
N GLY A 485 3.59 1.48 -32.34
CA GLY A 485 4.83 0.71 -32.28
C GLY A 485 6.09 1.50 -31.87
N LYS A 486 5.96 2.77 -31.46
CA LYS A 486 7.08 3.53 -30.89
C LYS A 486 6.97 3.69 -29.40
N PHE A 487 8.12 3.70 -28.75
CA PHE A 487 8.21 3.81 -27.30
C PHE A 487 9.44 4.58 -26.84
N ILE A 488 9.36 5.17 -25.66
CA ILE A 488 10.44 5.88 -25.00
C ILE A 488 10.61 5.22 -23.65
N SER A 489 11.69 4.47 -23.51
CA SER A 489 12.09 3.88 -22.24
C SER A 489 12.27 4.96 -21.18
N TRP A 490 11.96 4.63 -19.92
CA TRP A 490 12.21 5.52 -18.79
C TRP A 490 13.68 5.93 -18.68
N PHE A 491 14.62 5.05 -19.01
CA PHE A 491 16.05 5.35 -19.02
C PHE A 491 16.43 6.42 -20.05
N HIS A 492 15.64 6.55 -21.12
CA HIS A 492 15.83 7.57 -22.16
C HIS A 492 14.98 8.82 -21.92
N LEU A 493 14.29 8.95 -20.78
CA LEU A 493 13.32 10.02 -20.51
C LEU A 493 13.58 10.67 -19.14
N ALA A 494 13.86 11.98 -19.13
CA ALA A 494 13.99 12.73 -17.88
C ALA A 494 12.61 13.23 -17.41
N ASN A 495 11.90 12.40 -16.63
CA ASN A 495 10.54 12.68 -16.18
C ASN A 495 10.41 13.85 -15.19
N ASN A 496 11.47 14.15 -14.45
CA ASN A 496 11.49 15.22 -13.46
C ASN A 496 11.58 16.62 -14.07
N PHE A 497 11.83 16.74 -15.39
CA PHE A 497 11.93 18.01 -16.10
C PHE A 497 10.61 18.40 -16.75
N LYS A 498 10.29 19.69 -16.72
CA LYS A 498 9.14 20.29 -17.40
C LYS A 498 9.61 21.44 -18.31
N PRO A 499 9.40 21.34 -19.64
CA PRO A 499 8.91 20.15 -20.36
C PRO A 499 9.87 18.96 -20.23
N LYS A 500 9.34 17.74 -20.38
CA LYS A 500 10.13 16.50 -20.36
C LYS A 500 11.12 16.50 -21.54
N ILE A 501 12.26 15.85 -21.35
CA ILE A 501 13.30 15.69 -22.38
C ILE A 501 13.64 14.21 -22.54
N PHE A 502 14.08 13.81 -23.74
CA PHE A 502 14.39 12.41 -24.04
C PHE A 502 15.62 12.27 -24.95
N SER A 503 16.37 11.18 -24.83
CA SER A 503 17.61 10.95 -25.58
C SER A 503 17.45 10.00 -26.76
N ALA A 504 16.44 9.14 -26.73
CA ALA A 504 16.18 8.17 -27.78
C ALA A 504 14.73 7.68 -27.72
N TRP A 505 14.27 7.07 -28.80
CA TRP A 505 13.05 6.27 -28.81
C TRP A 505 13.32 4.94 -29.49
N GLY A 506 12.49 3.96 -29.18
CA GLY A 506 12.57 2.60 -29.61
C GLY A 506 11.41 2.20 -30.51
N GLU A 507 11.63 1.25 -31.42
CA GLU A 507 10.61 0.66 -32.28
C GLU A 507 10.90 -0.84 -32.49
N PHE A 508 9.87 -1.70 -32.47
CA PHE A 508 10.03 -3.10 -32.90
C PHE A 508 9.91 -3.18 -34.42
N LYS A 509 10.97 -3.61 -35.11
CA LYS A 509 11.00 -3.79 -36.56
C LYS A 509 11.61 -5.13 -36.90
N ASN A 510 10.92 -5.93 -37.72
CA ASN A 510 11.38 -7.25 -38.17
C ASN A 510 11.78 -8.18 -37.00
N ASN A 511 11.02 -8.19 -35.91
CA ASN A 511 11.31 -8.91 -34.65
C ASN A 511 12.60 -8.48 -33.95
N GLU A 512 13.14 -7.30 -34.27
CA GLU A 512 14.27 -6.70 -33.58
C GLU A 512 13.85 -5.39 -32.93
N TYR A 513 14.42 -5.12 -31.76
CA TYR A 513 14.25 -3.84 -31.10
C TYR A 513 15.29 -2.84 -31.61
N ILE A 514 14.85 -1.75 -32.23
CA ILE A 514 15.73 -0.73 -32.81
C ILE A 514 15.58 0.58 -32.03
N ILE A 515 16.70 1.09 -31.53
CA ILE A 515 16.77 2.39 -30.85
C ILE A 515 17.22 3.47 -31.85
N THR A 516 16.46 4.56 -31.92
CA THR A 516 16.79 5.76 -32.69
C THR A 516 17.16 6.90 -31.75
N ASN A 517 18.35 7.44 -31.98
CA ASN A 517 18.95 8.49 -31.16
C ASN A 517 18.36 9.87 -31.45
N HIS A 518 17.98 10.59 -30.39
CA HIS A 518 17.58 12.00 -30.43
C HIS A 518 18.76 12.92 -30.11
N ASP A 519 18.81 14.09 -30.73
CA ASP A 519 19.82 15.10 -30.40
C ASP A 519 19.50 15.69 -29.02
N VAL A 520 20.39 15.54 -28.05
CA VAL A 520 20.18 16.08 -26.69
C VAL A 520 20.77 17.48 -26.52
N ASP A 521 21.68 17.89 -27.41
CA ASP A 521 22.38 19.16 -27.30
C ASP A 521 21.39 20.33 -27.46
N GLN A 522 20.28 20.09 -28.16
CA GLN A 522 19.18 21.04 -28.27
C GLN A 522 18.55 21.42 -26.92
N TYR A 523 18.73 20.65 -25.84
CA TYR A 523 18.19 20.93 -24.52
C TYR A 523 19.14 21.81 -23.67
N ILE A 524 20.42 21.83 -24.01
CA ILE A 524 21.46 22.53 -23.25
C ILE A 524 21.26 24.05 -23.36
N GLY A 525 21.50 24.76 -22.25
CA GLY A 525 21.39 26.21 -22.14
C GLY A 525 19.98 26.73 -21.84
N LYS A 526 18.95 25.87 -21.88
CA LYS A 526 17.57 26.21 -21.56
C LYS A 526 17.28 26.11 -20.06
N THR A 527 16.20 26.73 -19.62
CA THR A 527 15.70 26.66 -18.24
C THR A 527 14.49 25.74 -18.18
N TYR A 528 14.52 24.82 -17.21
CA TYR A 528 13.47 23.84 -16.97
C TYR A 528 12.93 24.00 -15.56
N GLU A 529 11.66 23.68 -15.37
CA GLU A 529 11.11 23.46 -14.04
C GLU A 529 11.36 22.00 -13.67
N VAL A 530 11.95 21.75 -12.49
CA VAL A 530 12.17 20.40 -11.96
C VAL A 530 11.38 20.15 -10.68
N ASP A 531 10.86 18.92 -10.60
CA ASP A 531 10.08 18.40 -9.48
C ASP A 531 10.57 17.00 -9.09
N GLY A 532 10.77 16.76 -7.80
CA GLY A 532 11.15 15.45 -7.27
C GLY A 532 12.36 15.51 -6.35
N THR A 533 12.80 14.35 -5.90
CA THR A 533 13.96 14.22 -5.03
C THR A 533 15.15 13.79 -5.87
N GLY A 534 16.23 14.57 -5.81
CA GLY A 534 17.45 14.29 -6.57
C GLY A 534 18.70 14.41 -5.71
N PHE A 535 19.72 13.65 -6.05
CA PHE A 535 21.07 13.84 -5.52
C PHE A 535 21.68 15.05 -6.21
N PHE A 536 22.09 16.04 -5.43
CA PHE A 536 22.75 17.23 -5.94
C PHE A 536 24.13 17.38 -5.28
N VAL A 537 25.17 17.30 -6.11
CA VAL A 537 26.56 17.46 -5.70
C VAL A 537 27.05 18.84 -6.16
N PRO A 538 27.28 19.80 -5.24
CA PRO A 538 27.77 21.13 -5.60
C PRO A 538 29.15 21.06 -6.27
N LEU A 539 29.26 21.64 -7.47
CA LEU A 539 30.48 21.67 -8.28
C LEU A 539 30.53 22.98 -9.08
N ASP A 540 31.62 23.73 -8.91
CA ASP A 540 31.82 25.02 -9.60
C ASP A 540 32.21 24.88 -11.08
N PHE A 541 32.51 23.66 -11.53
CA PHE A 541 32.92 23.33 -12.89
C PHE A 541 32.17 22.10 -13.43
N ASN A 542 32.09 21.99 -14.75
CA ASN A 542 31.54 20.81 -15.42
C ASN A 542 32.63 19.74 -15.55
N PRO A 543 32.54 18.58 -14.87
CA PRO A 543 33.58 17.55 -14.95
C PRO A 543 33.52 16.82 -16.29
N GLU A 544 34.68 16.46 -16.85
CA GLU A 544 34.73 15.56 -18.03
C GLU A 544 34.36 14.12 -17.66
N ASP A 545 34.80 13.64 -16.49
CA ASP A 545 34.38 12.36 -15.91
C ASP A 545 33.50 12.61 -14.68
N TYR A 546 32.19 12.61 -14.90
CA TYR A 546 31.23 12.81 -13.83
C TYR A 546 31.19 11.65 -12.83
N PHE A 547 31.63 10.43 -13.19
CA PHE A 547 31.57 9.26 -12.31
C PHE A 547 32.41 9.41 -11.04
N GLU A 548 33.53 10.14 -11.12
CA GLU A 548 34.38 10.42 -9.95
C GLU A 548 33.68 11.27 -8.88
N TYR A 549 32.62 11.99 -9.25
CA TYR A 549 31.89 12.93 -8.39
C TYR A 549 30.51 12.41 -7.98
N VAL A 550 30.17 11.17 -8.34
CA VAL A 550 28.91 10.52 -7.97
C VAL A 550 28.93 10.18 -6.48
N VAL A 551 28.06 10.82 -5.71
CA VAL A 551 27.93 10.59 -4.27
C VAL A 551 26.50 10.17 -3.91
N TRP A 552 26.36 8.93 -3.44
CA TRP A 552 25.09 8.34 -3.00
C TRP A 552 24.85 8.52 -1.51
N ASP A 553 25.00 9.75 -1.01
CA ASP A 553 24.76 10.08 0.39
C ASP A 553 23.43 10.83 0.55
N SER A 554 22.63 10.41 1.52
CA SER A 554 21.42 11.08 1.97
C SER A 554 21.62 12.56 2.33
N GLU A 555 22.83 12.99 2.67
CA GLU A 555 23.15 14.41 2.91
C GLU A 555 23.12 15.25 1.62
N ASN A 556 23.33 14.64 0.45
CA ASN A 556 23.26 15.28 -0.86
C ASN A 556 21.88 15.18 -1.50
N LEU A 557 20.90 14.54 -0.83
CA LEU A 557 19.52 14.51 -1.27
C LEU A 557 18.91 15.91 -1.15
N ARG A 558 18.34 16.41 -2.25
CA ARG A 558 17.59 17.67 -2.27
C ARG A 558 16.21 17.45 -2.86
N GLU A 559 15.21 18.02 -2.19
CA GLU A 559 13.84 18.03 -2.68
C GLU A 559 13.62 19.29 -3.55
N PHE A 560 13.26 19.08 -4.80
CA PHE A 560 12.92 20.13 -5.75
C PHE A 560 11.41 20.25 -5.90
N LYS A 561 10.89 21.47 -5.72
CA LYS A 561 9.46 21.80 -5.85
C LYS A 561 9.28 22.93 -6.84
N SER A 562 8.87 22.63 -8.06
CA SER A 562 8.75 23.53 -9.20
C SER A 562 9.97 24.45 -9.32
N THR A 563 11.16 23.89 -9.12
CA THR A 563 12.40 24.66 -9.04
C THR A 563 12.92 24.93 -10.44
N LYS A 564 13.17 26.20 -10.77
CA LYS A 564 13.69 26.58 -12.08
C LYS A 564 15.19 26.40 -12.12
N ILE A 565 15.67 25.44 -12.88
CA ILE A 565 17.10 25.18 -13.06
C ILE A 565 17.51 25.46 -14.50
N LYS A 566 18.72 25.95 -14.70
CA LYS A 566 19.31 26.06 -16.03
C LYS A 566 20.14 24.81 -16.30
N LEU A 567 19.82 24.11 -17.38
CA LEU A 567 20.56 22.92 -17.80
C LEU A 567 21.82 23.38 -18.54
N LEU A 568 22.98 23.07 -17.97
CA LEU A 568 24.29 23.50 -18.49
C LEU A 568 24.96 22.41 -19.32
N ASP A 569 24.76 21.13 -18.96
CA ASP A 569 25.24 20.00 -19.74
C ASP A 569 24.48 18.70 -19.39
N ILE A 570 24.56 17.69 -20.24
CA ILE A 570 23.97 16.36 -20.05
C ILE A 570 25.08 15.31 -20.15
N HIS A 571 25.27 14.57 -19.07
CA HIS A 571 26.25 13.51 -18.99
C HIS A 571 25.60 12.16 -19.30
N MET A 572 26.05 11.51 -20.38
CA MET A 572 25.59 10.19 -20.80
C MET A 572 26.81 9.31 -21.11
N ARG A 573 26.64 7.99 -21.02
CA ARG A 573 27.66 7.08 -21.55
C ARG A 573 27.56 7.00 -23.07
N GLN A 574 28.68 6.74 -23.74
CA GLN A 574 28.72 6.66 -25.22
C GLN A 574 28.05 5.40 -25.77
N ASP A 575 28.06 4.32 -24.99
CA ASP A 575 27.44 3.02 -25.29
C ASP A 575 25.99 2.92 -24.83
N ASP A 576 25.59 3.74 -23.85
CA ASP A 576 24.26 3.75 -23.25
C ASP A 576 23.78 5.19 -23.04
N ARG A 577 22.82 5.63 -23.87
CA ARG A 577 22.28 7.00 -23.87
C ARG A 577 21.26 7.25 -22.76
N THR A 578 21.46 6.63 -21.61
CA THR A 578 20.64 6.83 -20.42
C THR A 578 20.75 8.26 -19.89
N LEU A 579 19.61 8.91 -19.64
CA LEU A 579 19.48 10.29 -19.16
C LEU A 579 19.35 10.35 -17.64
N ASN A 580 20.49 10.41 -16.96
CA ASN A 580 20.52 10.36 -15.50
C ASN A 580 21.29 11.51 -14.84
N TRP A 581 22.33 12.02 -15.50
CA TRP A 581 23.24 13.00 -14.91
C TRP A 581 23.17 14.32 -15.67
N PHE A 582 22.89 15.39 -14.94
CA PHE A 582 22.69 16.72 -15.48
C PHE A 582 23.61 17.69 -14.75
N TYR A 583 24.41 18.47 -15.47
CA TYR A 583 25.11 19.60 -14.88
C TYR A 583 24.19 20.82 -14.95
N VAL A 584 23.86 21.42 -13.80
CA VAL A 584 22.80 22.42 -13.70
C VAL A 584 23.21 23.62 -12.84
N GLU A 585 22.53 24.74 -13.05
CA GLU A 585 22.62 25.94 -12.21
C GLU A 585 21.26 26.20 -11.54
N LEU A 586 21.27 26.30 -10.21
CA LEU A 586 20.10 26.57 -9.37
C LEU A 586 19.74 28.07 -9.34
N PRO A 587 18.53 28.44 -8.89
CA PRO A 587 18.09 29.85 -8.84
C PRO A 587 18.97 30.79 -8.03
N ASP A 588 19.70 30.28 -7.05
CA ASP A 588 20.62 31.02 -6.19
C ASP A 588 22.04 31.14 -6.78
N GLY A 589 22.26 30.57 -7.96
CA GLY A 589 23.53 30.58 -8.69
C GLY A 589 24.46 29.42 -8.33
N GLU A 590 24.07 28.53 -7.40
CA GLU A 590 24.84 27.32 -7.10
C GLU A 590 24.82 26.37 -8.31
N LYS A 591 26.00 25.84 -8.66
CA LYS A 591 26.16 24.88 -9.75
C LYS A 591 26.47 23.50 -9.18
N GLY A 592 26.07 22.47 -9.91
CA GLY A 592 26.33 21.11 -9.46
C GLY A 592 25.86 20.05 -10.43
N LEU A 593 26.27 18.82 -10.14
CA LEU A 593 25.74 17.62 -10.76
C LEU A 593 24.43 17.24 -10.07
N LEU A 594 23.38 17.07 -10.86
CA LEU A 594 22.06 16.65 -10.46
C LEU A 594 21.77 15.28 -11.04
N TYR A 595 21.33 14.36 -10.19
CA TYR A 595 20.85 13.04 -10.56
C TYR A 595 19.49 12.78 -9.93
N PHE A 596 18.55 12.28 -10.71
CA PHE A 596 17.27 11.77 -10.21
C PHE A 596 17.32 10.24 -10.18
N TRP A 597 17.01 9.65 -9.03
CA TRP A 597 17.01 8.20 -8.87
C TRP A 597 15.92 7.57 -9.73
N ILE A 598 16.28 6.50 -10.45
CA ILE A 598 15.33 5.70 -11.21
C ILE A 598 14.59 4.80 -10.21
N GLY A 599 13.36 5.18 -9.85
CA GLY A 599 12.51 4.41 -8.91
C GLY A 599 11.83 5.20 -7.78
N ASP A 600 11.96 6.53 -7.74
CA ASP A 600 11.25 7.40 -6.76
C ASP A 600 9.84 7.82 -7.22
#